data_AF-A0A0G4LIH0-F1
#
_entry.id   AF-A0A0G4LIH0-F1
#
_cell.length_a   1.000
_cell.length_b   1.000
_cell.length_c   1.000
_cell.angle_alpha   90.00
_cell.angle_beta   90.00
_cell.angle_gamma   90.00
#
_symmetry.space_group_name_H-M   'P 1'
#
loop_
_entity.id
_entity.type
_entity.pdbx_description
1 polymer ?
#
loop_
_entity_poly.entity_id
_entity_poly.type
_entity_poly.pdbx_seq_one_letter_code
_entity_poly.pdbx_strand_id
1 'polypeptide(L)'
;MRRVTRIRAPRLLASSSPSTPLVSLRPISTTAPSSSDTTDRFRKLLWKGKAPGPADPYAQQPESSSYQQPDLEAYEAELAELESQTRDLGSLFPNAASSKTRPSRPFSRLKTSFKPTRAPEVNDVGINGYTPALSAEGLEEINKRVFQLTGHLLPDPKLARAQTVRHILNLIVRPPPAKKLVETLQRRGELFALPNVSVHARRITPIDREKEVGRWKLIEKELAKRDLPVTGHAGLEKHREASWVQGGL
;
A
#
# COMPACT_ATOMS: atom_id res chain seq x y z
N MET A 1 39.97 21.20 -33.57
CA MET A 1 38.73 20.61 -34.13
C MET A 1 38.83 19.09 -34.05
N ARG A 2 38.07 18.43 -33.17
CA ARG A 2 38.04 16.96 -33.03
C ARG A 2 36.59 16.49 -33.22
N ARG A 3 36.35 15.67 -34.24
CA ARG A 3 35.02 15.09 -34.52
C ARG A 3 34.86 13.84 -33.66
N VAL A 4 33.83 13.82 -32.82
CA VAL A 4 33.40 12.64 -32.06
C VAL A 4 32.26 11.98 -32.83
N THR A 5 32.44 10.72 -33.21
CA THR A 5 31.40 9.88 -33.84
C THR A 5 30.47 9.33 -32.77
N ARG A 6 29.15 9.54 -32.94
CA ARG A 6 28.12 8.97 -32.08
C ARG A 6 27.79 7.55 -32.54
N ILE A 7 27.95 6.57 -31.65
CA ILE A 7 27.49 5.20 -31.84
C ILE A 7 25.97 5.15 -31.62
N ARG A 8 25.26 4.54 -32.57
CA ARG A 8 23.81 4.40 -32.67
C ARG A 8 23.36 3.16 -31.90
N ALA A 9 22.50 3.31 -30.89
CA ALA A 9 21.87 2.19 -30.20
C ALA A 9 20.68 1.62 -31.02
N PRO A 10 20.45 0.30 -31.04
CA PRO A 10 19.30 -0.29 -31.70
C PRO A 10 18.02 -0.16 -30.84
N ARG A 11 16.92 0.24 -31.49
CA ARG A 11 15.55 0.22 -30.96
C ARG A 11 15.07 -1.22 -30.82
N LEU A 12 14.67 -1.63 -29.62
CA LEU A 12 13.86 -2.83 -29.41
C LEU A 12 12.37 -2.43 -29.49
N LEU A 13 11.65 -3.08 -30.41
CA LEU A 13 10.20 -3.05 -30.54
C LEU A 13 9.60 -3.88 -29.40
N ALA A 14 8.76 -3.27 -28.57
CA ALA A 14 7.94 -3.98 -27.59
C ALA A 14 6.56 -4.23 -28.19
N SER A 15 6.24 -5.49 -28.46
CA SER A 15 4.89 -5.95 -28.81
C SER A 15 4.03 -6.04 -27.55
N SER A 16 2.83 -5.48 -27.65
CA SER A 16 1.78 -5.53 -26.62
C SER A 16 1.07 -6.88 -26.62
N SER A 17 0.99 -7.54 -25.46
CA SER A 17 0.09 -8.67 -25.21
C SER A 17 -1.00 -8.29 -24.20
N PRO A 18 -2.26 -8.76 -24.38
CA PRO A 18 -3.38 -8.43 -23.51
C PRO A 18 -3.36 -9.22 -22.20
N SER A 19 -3.73 -8.53 -21.12
CA SER A 19 -3.83 -9.02 -19.74
C SER A 19 -5.03 -9.96 -19.56
N THR A 20 -4.78 -11.16 -19.03
CA THR A 20 -5.77 -12.03 -18.37
C THR A 20 -5.51 -12.04 -16.86
N PRO A 21 -6.54 -12.15 -16.00
CA PRO A 21 -6.37 -12.21 -14.55
C PRO A 21 -6.02 -13.63 -14.10
N LEU A 22 -4.83 -13.81 -13.52
CA LEU A 22 -4.44 -15.04 -12.81
C LEU A 22 -5.01 -15.02 -11.39
N VAL A 23 -5.91 -15.96 -11.11
CA VAL A 23 -6.31 -16.37 -9.76
C VAL A 23 -5.17 -17.23 -9.19
N SER A 24 -4.54 -16.79 -8.10
CA SER A 24 -3.52 -17.59 -7.41
C SER A 24 -4.16 -18.43 -6.30
N LEU A 25 -4.37 -19.72 -6.57
CA LEU A 25 -4.51 -20.74 -5.52
C LEU A 25 -3.17 -21.47 -5.43
N ARG A 26 -2.48 -21.37 -4.29
CA ARG A 26 -1.25 -22.15 -4.02
C ARG A 26 -1.66 -23.47 -3.37
N PRO A 27 -1.47 -24.64 -4.01
CA PRO A 27 -1.52 -25.92 -3.31
C PRO A 27 -0.23 -26.10 -2.50
N ILE A 28 -0.36 -26.48 -1.22
CA ILE A 28 0.76 -26.91 -0.39
C ILE A 28 1.06 -28.36 -0.77
N SER A 29 2.01 -28.56 -1.69
CA SER A 29 2.57 -29.89 -1.99
C SER A 29 3.70 -30.19 -1.01
N THR A 30 3.49 -31.19 -0.15
CA THR A 30 4.54 -31.82 0.65
C THR A 30 5.31 -32.79 -0.24
N THR A 31 6.48 -32.37 -0.72
CA THR A 31 7.46 -33.26 -1.35
C THR A 31 8.74 -33.24 -0.51
N ALA A 32 9.17 -34.42 -0.04
CA ALA A 32 10.40 -34.60 0.71
C ALA A 32 11.62 -34.06 -0.07
N PRO A 33 12.60 -33.42 0.60
CA PRO A 33 13.75 -32.87 -0.10
C PRO A 33 14.65 -34.00 -0.62
N SER A 34 14.80 -34.08 -1.94
CA SER A 34 15.87 -34.84 -2.59
C SER A 34 17.22 -34.28 -2.12
N SER A 35 18.09 -35.13 -1.58
CA SER A 35 19.41 -34.76 -1.09
C SER A 35 20.28 -34.17 -2.19
N SER A 36 20.42 -32.85 -2.22
CA SER A 36 21.41 -32.17 -3.07
C SER A 36 22.72 -31.98 -2.31
N ASP A 37 23.86 -32.31 -2.92
CA ASP A 37 25.22 -32.18 -2.37
C ASP A 37 25.55 -30.78 -1.79
N THR A 38 24.81 -29.75 -2.18
CA THR A 38 24.96 -28.37 -1.70
C THR A 38 24.64 -28.20 -0.22
N THR A 39 23.66 -28.94 0.33
CA THR A 39 23.31 -28.87 1.76
C THR A 39 24.30 -29.63 2.65
N ASP A 40 25.10 -30.52 2.08
CA ASP A 40 26.08 -31.32 2.81
C ASP A 40 27.33 -30.54 3.20
N ARG A 41 27.67 -29.45 2.49
CA ARG A 41 28.81 -28.59 2.84
C ARG A 41 28.60 -27.88 4.18
N PHE A 42 27.42 -27.28 4.37
CA PHE A 42 27.06 -26.63 5.63
C PHE A 42 26.93 -27.64 6.77
N ARG A 43 26.38 -28.83 6.51
CA ARG A 43 26.31 -29.91 7.49
C ARG A 43 27.69 -30.39 7.95
N LYS A 44 28.64 -30.58 7.03
CA LYS A 44 30.02 -30.99 7.35
C LYS A 44 30.77 -29.92 8.14
N LEU A 45 30.53 -28.64 7.86
CA LEU A 45 31.13 -27.52 8.58
C LEU A 45 30.60 -27.39 10.02
N LEU A 46 29.30 -27.60 10.23
CA LEU A 46 28.70 -27.57 11.56
C LEU A 46 29.11 -28.75 12.44
N TRP A 47 29.21 -29.96 11.86
CA TRP A 47 29.36 -31.19 12.63
C TRP A 47 30.74 -31.85 12.56
N LYS A 48 31.72 -31.25 11.85
CA LYS A 48 33.11 -31.75 11.72
C LYS A 48 33.22 -33.28 11.54
N GLY A 49 32.32 -33.89 10.75
CA GLY A 49 32.22 -35.35 10.63
C GLY A 49 30.89 -35.85 10.09
N LYS A 50 30.61 -37.16 10.24
CA LYS A 50 29.34 -37.79 9.86
C LYS A 50 28.29 -37.38 10.89
N ALA A 51 27.32 -36.58 10.46
CA ALA A 51 26.23 -36.12 11.32
C ALA A 51 25.55 -37.35 11.97
N PRO A 52 25.24 -37.30 13.28
CA PRO A 52 24.48 -38.36 13.93
C PRO A 52 23.18 -38.58 13.14
N GLY A 53 22.84 -39.84 12.92
CA GLY A 53 21.68 -40.23 12.12
C GLY A 53 20.36 -39.66 12.69
N PRO A 54 19.24 -39.84 11.97
CA PRO A 54 17.93 -39.28 12.33
C PRO A 54 17.32 -39.83 13.63
N ALA A 55 18.06 -40.61 14.41
CA ALA A 55 17.71 -40.98 15.77
C ALA A 55 18.01 -39.79 16.69
N ASP A 56 17.12 -38.80 16.66
CA ASP A 56 17.09 -37.71 17.62
C ASP A 56 16.73 -38.29 19.00
N PRO A 57 17.56 -38.15 20.05
CA PRO A 57 17.22 -38.58 21.41
C PRO A 57 16.03 -37.82 22.01
N TYR A 58 15.52 -36.78 21.32
CA TYR A 58 14.29 -36.04 21.68
C TYR A 58 13.11 -36.34 20.77
N ALA A 59 13.22 -37.26 19.81
CA ALA A 59 12.04 -37.82 19.16
C ALA A 59 11.33 -38.70 20.20
N GLN A 60 10.43 -38.08 20.96
CA GLN A 60 9.50 -38.80 21.83
C GLN A 60 8.88 -39.91 20.98
N GLN A 61 9.15 -41.17 21.34
CA GLN A 61 8.29 -42.24 20.88
C GLN A 61 6.87 -41.85 21.29
N PRO A 62 5.85 -42.00 20.43
CA PRO A 62 4.49 -41.95 20.91
C PRO A 62 4.30 -43.16 21.82
N GLU A 63 4.68 -42.97 23.07
CA GLU A 63 4.33 -43.82 24.20
C GLU A 63 2.80 -43.97 24.15
N SER A 64 2.38 -45.21 23.96
CA SER A 64 1.04 -45.75 24.17
C SER A 64 0.23 -44.94 25.18
N SER A 65 -0.56 -44.00 24.66
CA SER A 65 -1.64 -43.38 25.42
C SER A 65 -2.93 -44.02 24.91
N SER A 66 -3.49 -44.89 25.73
CA SER A 66 -4.83 -45.44 25.56
C SER A 66 -5.87 -44.31 25.63
N TYR A 67 -5.99 -43.55 24.55
CA TYR A 67 -7.17 -42.74 24.29
C TYR A 67 -8.13 -43.63 23.51
N GLN A 68 -9.29 -43.87 24.12
CA GLN A 68 -10.46 -44.41 23.46
C GLN A 68 -10.62 -43.67 22.13
N GLN A 69 -10.56 -44.41 21.02
CA GLN A 69 -10.97 -43.87 19.72
C GLN A 69 -12.44 -43.48 19.89
N PRO A 70 -12.81 -42.20 19.75
CA PRO A 70 -14.21 -41.88 19.55
C PRO A 70 -14.60 -42.47 18.19
N ASP A 71 -15.70 -43.20 18.15
CA ASP A 71 -16.27 -43.76 16.92
C ASP A 71 -16.38 -42.64 15.88
N LEU A 72 -15.51 -42.67 14.88
CA LEU A 72 -15.46 -41.66 13.81
C LEU A 72 -16.83 -41.49 13.13
N GLU A 73 -17.60 -42.58 13.08
CA GLU A 73 -18.96 -42.61 12.54
C GLU A 73 -19.93 -41.73 13.33
N ALA A 74 -19.76 -41.58 14.65
CA ALA A 74 -20.62 -40.73 15.48
C ALA A 74 -20.33 -39.23 15.22
N TYR A 75 -19.06 -38.88 15.04
CA TYR A 75 -18.65 -37.53 14.67
C TYR A 75 -19.09 -37.15 13.24
N GLU A 76 -19.04 -38.10 12.31
CA GLU A 76 -19.53 -37.91 10.95
C GLU A 76 -21.05 -37.75 10.91
N ALA A 77 -21.78 -38.48 11.76
CA ALA A 77 -23.24 -38.32 11.90
C ALA A 77 -23.63 -36.95 12.46
N GLU A 78 -22.95 -36.45 13.50
CA GLU A 78 -23.19 -35.09 14.03
C GLU A 78 -22.90 -34.00 12.99
N LEU A 79 -21.83 -34.15 12.19
CA LEU A 79 -21.51 -33.22 11.11
C LEU A 79 -22.58 -33.23 10.00
N ALA A 80 -23.11 -34.40 9.65
CA ALA A 80 -24.19 -34.53 8.67
C ALA A 80 -25.52 -33.90 9.16
N GLU A 81 -25.80 -34.02 10.46
CA GLU A 81 -26.98 -33.41 11.09
C GLU A 81 -26.86 -31.86 11.09
N LEU A 82 -25.68 -31.33 11.40
CA LEU A 82 -25.38 -29.89 11.30
C LEU A 82 -25.48 -29.37 9.86
N GLU A 83 -24.98 -30.11 8.86
CA GLU A 83 -25.13 -29.72 7.46
C GLU A 83 -26.60 -29.68 7.03
N SER A 84 -27.42 -30.63 7.48
CA SER A 84 -28.87 -30.64 7.18
C SER A 84 -29.57 -29.39 7.73
N GLN A 85 -29.21 -28.95 8.95
CA GLN A 85 -29.73 -27.72 9.56
C GLN A 85 -29.33 -26.45 8.78
N THR A 86 -28.12 -26.41 8.21
CA THR A 86 -27.68 -25.25 7.41
C THR A 86 -28.36 -25.15 6.04
N ARG A 87 -28.80 -26.26 5.46
CA ARG A 87 -29.52 -26.27 4.17
C ARG A 87 -30.91 -25.64 4.28
N ASP A 88 -31.58 -25.80 5.42
CA ASP A 88 -32.89 -25.17 5.68
C ASP A 88 -32.78 -23.64 5.86
N LEU A 89 -31.70 -23.16 6.47
CA LEU A 89 -31.41 -21.71 6.61
C LEU A 89 -30.92 -21.06 5.31
N GLY A 90 -30.41 -21.84 4.35
CA GLY A 90 -30.02 -21.36 3.01
C GLY A 90 -31.20 -20.83 2.18
N SER A 91 -32.43 -21.15 2.55
CA SER A 91 -33.64 -20.60 1.89
C SER A 91 -33.98 -19.16 2.30
N LEU A 92 -33.39 -18.65 3.38
CA LEU A 92 -33.60 -17.28 3.87
C LEU A 92 -32.66 -16.25 3.22
N PHE A 93 -31.63 -16.69 2.50
CA PHE A 93 -30.68 -15.82 1.81
C PHE A 93 -30.71 -16.10 0.30
N PRO A 94 -31.50 -15.33 -0.49
CA PRO A 94 -31.55 -15.54 -1.93
C PRO A 94 -30.18 -15.29 -2.56
N ASN A 95 -29.69 -16.28 -3.31
CA ASN A 95 -28.50 -16.19 -4.15
C ASN A 95 -28.58 -14.94 -5.05
N ALA A 96 -27.62 -14.03 -4.90
CA ALA A 96 -27.53 -12.74 -5.57
C ALA A 96 -27.18 -12.82 -7.07
N ALA A 97 -27.76 -13.76 -7.81
CA ALA A 97 -27.46 -14.00 -9.23
C ALA A 97 -28.69 -13.96 -10.16
N SER A 98 -29.88 -13.61 -9.68
CA SER A 98 -31.05 -13.43 -10.55
C SER A 98 -32.03 -12.38 -10.00
N SER A 99 -31.83 -11.12 -10.36
CA SER A 99 -32.94 -10.16 -10.41
C SER A 99 -32.62 -9.01 -11.38
N LYS A 100 -33.29 -9.03 -12.54
CA LYS A 100 -33.47 -7.86 -13.41
C LYS A 100 -34.50 -6.89 -12.81
N THR A 101 -34.40 -6.60 -11.51
CA THR A 101 -35.26 -5.63 -10.84
C THR A 101 -34.38 -4.67 -10.06
N ARG A 102 -33.83 -3.67 -10.78
CA ARG A 102 -33.31 -2.48 -10.11
C ARG A 102 -34.48 -1.87 -9.32
N PRO A 103 -34.37 -1.67 -8.00
CA PRO A 103 -35.40 -0.93 -7.28
C PRO A 103 -35.50 0.46 -7.90
N SER A 104 -36.68 0.80 -8.41
CA SER A 104 -37.00 2.14 -8.87
C SER A 104 -36.78 3.07 -7.68
N ARG A 105 -35.78 3.94 -7.79
CA ARG A 105 -35.50 4.95 -6.77
C ARG A 105 -36.79 5.74 -6.55
N PRO A 106 -37.22 6.01 -5.30
CA PRO A 106 -38.36 6.85 -5.06
C PRO A 106 -38.10 8.19 -5.76
N PHE A 107 -39.03 8.60 -6.63
CA PHE A 107 -38.95 9.88 -7.33
C PHE A 107 -38.73 10.97 -6.28
N SER A 108 -37.50 11.45 -6.17
CA SER A 108 -37.18 12.54 -5.26
C SER A 108 -37.98 13.74 -5.74
N ARG A 109 -39.00 14.14 -4.98
CA ARG A 109 -39.76 15.38 -5.17
C ARG A 109 -38.91 16.64 -4.92
N LEU A 110 -37.59 16.53 -4.94
CA LEU A 110 -36.71 17.66 -5.11
C LEU A 110 -36.93 18.14 -6.55
N LYS A 111 -37.67 19.24 -6.69
CA LYS A 111 -37.68 20.07 -7.89
C LYS A 111 -36.26 20.60 -8.09
N THR A 112 -35.36 19.76 -8.57
CA THR A 112 -34.03 20.20 -9.00
C THR A 112 -34.23 20.87 -10.34
N SER A 113 -34.54 22.17 -10.31
CA SER A 113 -34.44 23.04 -11.48
C SER A 113 -32.98 23.26 -11.92
N PHE A 114 -32.05 22.43 -11.46
CA PHE A 114 -30.73 22.28 -12.05
C PHE A 114 -30.92 21.72 -13.45
N LYS A 115 -31.13 22.63 -14.40
CA LYS A 115 -30.85 22.39 -15.80
C LYS A 115 -29.40 21.88 -15.81
N PRO A 116 -29.12 20.64 -16.27
CA PRO A 116 -27.74 20.24 -16.52
C PRO A 116 -27.21 21.29 -17.49
N THR A 117 -26.22 22.08 -17.04
CA THR A 117 -25.53 23.02 -17.91
C THR A 117 -24.77 22.17 -18.92
N ARG A 118 -25.45 21.85 -20.03
CA ARG A 118 -24.83 21.33 -21.24
C ARG A 118 -23.66 22.25 -21.55
N ALA A 119 -22.48 21.69 -21.81
CA ALA A 119 -21.36 22.49 -22.28
C ALA A 119 -21.83 23.25 -23.54
N PRO A 120 -21.61 24.57 -23.62
CA PRO A 120 -22.08 25.37 -24.76
C PRO A 120 -21.51 24.77 -26.04
N GLU A 121 -22.40 24.52 -27.00
CA GLU A 121 -22.01 24.00 -28.31
C GLU A 121 -21.49 25.14 -29.18
N VAL A 122 -20.84 24.81 -30.29
CA VAL A 122 -20.23 25.79 -31.21
C VAL A 122 -21.21 26.88 -31.67
N ASN A 123 -22.52 26.62 -31.57
CA ASN A 123 -23.59 27.54 -31.95
C ASN A 123 -24.02 28.52 -30.84
N ASP A 124 -23.59 28.33 -29.59
CA ASP A 124 -23.88 29.24 -28.45
C ASP A 124 -22.84 30.38 -28.33
N VAL A 125 -21.89 30.42 -29.28
CA VAL A 125 -20.76 31.36 -29.35
C VAL A 125 -21.28 32.72 -29.81
N GLY A 126 -21.88 33.48 -28.89
CA GLY A 126 -22.34 34.84 -29.21
C GLY A 126 -22.89 35.65 -28.03
N ILE A 127 -23.31 35.01 -26.94
CA ILE A 127 -24.06 35.71 -25.90
C ILE A 127 -23.15 36.50 -24.93
N ASN A 128 -21.85 36.17 -24.81
CA ASN A 128 -20.96 36.77 -23.79
C ASN A 128 -19.53 37.15 -24.27
N GLY A 129 -19.26 37.28 -25.57
CA GLY A 129 -17.90 37.58 -26.06
C GLY A 129 -16.84 36.53 -25.69
N TYR A 130 -17.28 35.36 -25.22
CA TYR A 130 -16.43 34.23 -24.84
C TYR A 130 -16.14 33.42 -26.10
N THR A 131 -14.91 33.49 -26.59
CA THR A 131 -14.38 32.53 -27.56
C THR A 131 -13.97 31.27 -26.80
N PRO A 132 -14.67 30.14 -26.96
CA PRO A 132 -14.19 28.89 -26.38
C PRO A 132 -12.83 28.59 -27.02
N ALA A 133 -11.82 28.38 -26.18
CA ALA A 133 -10.48 28.00 -26.62
C ALA A 133 -10.50 26.55 -27.15
N LEU A 134 -11.06 26.40 -28.36
CA LEU A 134 -11.05 25.19 -29.16
C LEU A 134 -9.72 25.04 -29.92
N SER A 135 -8.99 26.14 -30.11
CA SER A 135 -7.63 26.14 -30.66
C SER A 135 -6.61 25.93 -29.55
N ALA A 136 -5.54 25.19 -29.86
CA ALA A 136 -4.41 25.01 -28.95
C ALA A 136 -3.75 26.36 -28.60
N GLU A 137 -3.63 27.25 -29.58
CA GLU A 137 -3.05 28.59 -29.44
C GLU A 137 -3.83 29.46 -28.43
N GLY A 138 -5.17 29.42 -28.48
CA GLY A 138 -6.00 30.18 -27.55
C GLY A 138 -5.87 29.71 -26.09
N LEU A 139 -5.63 28.41 -25.86
CA LEU A 139 -5.38 27.88 -24.52
C LEU A 139 -4.01 28.33 -23.97
N GLU A 140 -2.99 28.44 -24.83
CA GLU A 140 -1.65 28.90 -24.46
C GLU A 140 -1.64 30.38 -24.07
N GLU A 141 -2.35 31.23 -24.82
CA GLU A 141 -2.51 32.66 -24.48
C GLU A 141 -3.19 32.85 -23.13
N ILE A 142 -4.27 32.08 -22.88
CA ILE A 142 -4.96 32.11 -21.59
C ILE A 142 -4.04 31.64 -20.47
N ASN A 143 -3.31 30.54 -20.66
CA ASN A 143 -2.36 30.06 -19.65
C ASN A 143 -1.26 31.10 -19.36
N LYS A 144 -0.74 31.77 -20.40
CA LYS A 144 0.24 32.86 -20.24
C LYS A 144 -0.33 34.02 -19.42
N ARG A 145 -1.57 34.43 -19.69
CA ARG A 145 -2.22 35.49 -18.93
C ARG A 145 -2.47 35.08 -17.48
N VAL A 146 -2.90 33.84 -17.26
CA VAL A 146 -3.11 33.30 -15.92
C VAL A 146 -1.80 33.22 -15.15
N PHE A 147 -0.70 32.81 -15.78
CA PHE A 147 0.64 32.84 -15.19
C PHE A 147 1.06 34.27 -14.80
N GLN A 148 0.83 35.27 -15.65
CA GLN A 148 1.15 36.67 -15.32
C GLN A 148 0.36 37.19 -14.11
N LEU A 149 -0.92 36.81 -13.99
CA LEU A 149 -1.79 37.31 -12.93
C LEU A 149 -1.64 36.53 -11.60
N THR A 150 -1.38 35.22 -11.67
CA THR A 150 -1.38 34.32 -10.50
C THR A 150 0.00 33.78 -10.13
N GLY A 151 0.98 33.86 -11.03
CA GLY A 151 2.28 33.22 -10.89
C GLY A 151 2.28 31.70 -11.05
N HIS A 152 1.14 31.06 -11.33
CA HIS A 152 1.05 29.61 -11.49
C HIS A 152 1.30 29.18 -12.93
N LEU A 153 2.43 28.52 -13.18
CA LEU A 153 2.78 27.97 -14.48
C LEU A 153 2.21 26.55 -14.64
N LEU A 154 1.33 26.36 -15.62
CA LEU A 154 0.91 25.02 -16.03
C LEU A 154 1.90 24.43 -17.05
N PRO A 155 2.40 23.20 -16.82
CA PRO A 155 3.31 22.55 -17.76
C PRO A 155 2.57 22.09 -19.03
N ASP A 156 3.22 22.24 -20.18
CA ASP A 156 2.74 21.91 -21.53
C ASP A 156 2.03 20.55 -21.66
N PRO A 157 2.53 19.42 -21.11
CA PRO A 157 1.81 18.15 -21.23
C PRO A 157 0.43 18.17 -20.54
N LYS A 158 0.19 19.06 -19.57
CA LYS A 158 -1.12 19.25 -18.96
C LYS A 158 -2.01 20.18 -19.80
N LEU A 159 -1.42 21.15 -20.51
CA LEU A 159 -2.14 22.02 -21.44
C LEU A 159 -2.60 21.26 -22.68
N ALA A 160 -1.73 20.43 -23.25
CA ALA A 160 -2.06 19.58 -24.40
C ALA A 160 -3.22 18.60 -24.10
N ARG A 161 -3.42 18.24 -22.83
CA ARG A 161 -4.57 17.44 -22.37
C ARG A 161 -5.82 18.27 -22.07
N ALA A 162 -5.66 19.56 -21.82
CA ALA A 162 -6.77 20.44 -21.53
C ALA A 162 -7.46 20.84 -22.85
N GLN A 163 -8.77 20.65 -22.93
CA GLN A 163 -9.56 21.04 -24.12
C GLN A 163 -10.44 22.27 -23.85
N THR A 164 -10.53 22.72 -22.60
CA THR A 164 -11.36 23.86 -22.21
C THR A 164 -10.70 24.68 -21.11
N VAL A 165 -11.08 25.95 -21.02
CA VAL A 165 -10.64 26.86 -19.95
C VAL A 165 -11.00 26.32 -18.57
N ARG A 166 -12.13 25.61 -18.44
CA ARG A 166 -12.51 24.93 -17.19
C ARG A 166 -11.47 23.90 -16.76
N HIS A 167 -10.82 23.18 -17.68
CA HIS A 167 -9.73 22.26 -17.34
C HIS A 167 -8.52 23.01 -16.80
N ILE A 168 -8.13 24.13 -17.42
CA ILE A 168 -7.05 25.01 -16.96
C ILE A 168 -7.35 25.49 -15.53
N LEU A 169 -8.54 26.05 -15.30
CA LEU A 169 -8.95 26.52 -13.97
C LEU A 169 -8.95 25.40 -12.93
N ASN A 170 -9.49 24.23 -13.26
CA ASN A 170 -9.47 23.07 -12.36
C ASN A 170 -8.05 22.65 -12.00
N LEU A 171 -7.08 22.75 -12.91
CA LEU A 171 -5.69 22.40 -12.65
C LEU A 171 -5.00 23.41 -11.73
N ILE A 172 -5.35 24.69 -11.83
CA ILE A 172 -4.77 25.76 -11.01
C ILE A 172 -5.37 25.79 -9.60
N VAL A 173 -6.70 25.63 -9.50
CA VAL A 173 -7.41 25.65 -8.21
C VAL A 173 -7.07 24.42 -7.37
N ARG A 174 -6.68 23.30 -8.01
CA ARG A 174 -6.26 22.09 -7.29
C ARG A 174 -4.94 22.33 -6.57
N PRO A 175 -4.91 22.26 -5.23
CA PRO A 175 -3.65 22.34 -4.50
C PRO A 175 -2.74 21.15 -4.88
N PRO A 176 -1.42 21.29 -4.73
CA PRO A 176 -0.51 20.18 -5.01
C PRO A 176 -0.87 18.95 -4.16
N PRO A 177 -0.71 17.74 -4.72
CA PRO A 177 -0.92 16.51 -3.96
C PRO A 177 0.02 16.50 -2.75
N ALA A 178 -0.50 16.04 -1.61
CA ALA A 178 0.28 15.99 -0.39
C ALA A 178 1.42 14.98 -0.55
N LYS A 179 2.61 15.32 -0.05
CA LYS A 179 3.81 14.47 -0.22
C LYS A 179 3.79 13.30 0.75
N LYS A 180 3.22 13.52 1.94
CA LYS A 180 3.10 12.51 2.98
C LYS A 180 1.69 11.94 3.00
N LEU A 181 1.60 10.63 3.22
CA LEU A 181 0.31 9.94 3.39
C LEU A 181 -0.48 10.53 4.57
N VAL A 182 0.20 10.94 5.64
CA VAL A 182 -0.47 11.53 6.80
C VAL A 182 -1.22 12.82 6.42
N GLU A 183 -0.63 13.65 5.55
CA GLU A 183 -1.28 14.87 5.07
C GLU A 183 -2.50 14.56 4.19
N THR A 184 -2.45 13.48 3.39
CA THR A 184 -3.62 13.07 2.60
C THR A 184 -4.75 12.55 3.48
N LEU A 185 -4.42 11.79 4.52
CA LEU A 185 -5.40 11.33 5.53
C LEU A 185 -6.01 12.51 6.30
N GLN A 186 -5.21 13.52 6.63
CA GLN A 186 -5.68 14.73 7.31
C GLN A 186 -6.65 15.53 6.43
N ARG A 187 -6.33 15.71 5.14
CA ARG A 187 -7.23 16.39 4.19
C ARG A 187 -8.58 15.67 4.03
N ARG A 188 -8.60 14.34 4.13
CA ARG A 188 -9.85 13.55 4.08
C ARG A 188 -10.62 13.59 5.40
N GLY A 189 -9.92 13.59 6.54
CA GLY A 189 -10.53 13.72 7.87
C GLY A 189 -11.31 12.49 8.37
N GLU A 190 -11.67 11.55 7.50
CA GLU A 190 -12.45 10.35 7.82
C GLU A 190 -11.86 9.52 8.98
N LEU A 191 -10.54 9.28 8.96
CA LEU A 191 -9.88 8.47 10.01
C LEU A 191 -9.68 9.24 11.32
N PHE A 192 -9.61 10.57 11.27
CA PHE A 192 -9.47 11.41 12.47
C PHE A 192 -10.80 11.59 13.20
N ALA A 193 -11.93 11.40 12.51
CA ALA A 193 -13.26 11.43 13.12
C ALA A 193 -13.56 10.18 13.96
N LEU A 194 -12.84 9.09 13.74
CA LEU A 194 -13.07 7.82 14.42
C LEU A 194 -12.34 7.81 15.78
N PRO A 195 -13.05 7.61 16.91
CA PRO A 195 -12.45 7.67 18.25
C PRO A 195 -11.52 6.49 18.56
N ASN A 196 -11.63 5.39 17.81
CA ASN A 196 -10.85 4.16 18.00
C ASN A 196 -9.59 4.10 17.11
N VAL A 197 -9.33 5.10 16.28
CA VAL A 197 -8.20 5.11 15.34
C VAL A 197 -7.32 6.32 15.61
N SER A 198 -6.04 6.09 15.90
CA SER A 198 -5.03 7.14 15.99
C SER A 198 -4.07 7.09 14.81
N VAL A 199 -3.91 8.22 14.12
CA VAL A 199 -2.96 8.36 13.00
C VAL A 199 -1.83 9.29 13.42
N HIS A 200 -0.60 8.79 13.40
CA HIS A 200 0.60 9.55 13.79
C HIS A 200 1.40 9.98 12.57
N ALA A 201 2.01 11.18 12.65
CA ALA A 201 2.78 11.77 11.54
C ALA A 201 4.17 11.16 11.34
N ARG A 202 4.74 10.59 12.41
CA ARG A 202 6.07 10.00 12.46
C ARG A 202 5.99 8.58 13.01
N ARG A 203 7.05 7.80 12.78
CA ARG A 203 7.22 6.49 13.41
C ARG A 203 7.19 6.66 14.94
N ILE A 204 6.39 5.84 15.61
CA ILE A 204 6.38 5.73 17.07
C ILE A 204 7.68 5.04 17.50
N THR A 205 8.51 5.73 18.26
CA THR A 205 9.74 5.19 18.83
C THR A 205 9.47 4.44 20.14
N PRO A 206 10.38 3.57 20.61
CA PRO A 206 10.24 2.95 21.93
C PRO A 206 10.09 3.99 23.05
N ILE A 207 10.81 5.11 22.93
CA ILE A 207 10.71 6.25 23.85
C ILE A 207 9.28 6.82 23.87
N ASP A 208 8.64 7.00 22.71
CA ASP A 208 7.26 7.50 22.64
C ASP A 208 6.30 6.53 23.36
N ARG A 209 6.48 5.20 23.21
CA ARG A 209 5.66 4.19 23.91
C ARG A 209 5.84 4.26 25.43
N GLU A 210 7.08 4.42 25.91
CA GLU A 210 7.35 4.55 27.35
C GLU A 210 6.83 5.88 27.92
N LYS A 211 6.77 6.93 27.10
CA LYS A 211 6.13 8.20 27.45
C LYS A 211 4.61 8.08 27.55
N GLU A 212 3.97 7.36 26.62
CA GLU A 212 2.53 7.06 26.67
C GLU A 212 2.16 6.29 27.95
N VAL A 213 2.99 5.33 28.36
CA VAL A 213 2.81 4.58 29.63
C VAL A 213 3.19 5.44 30.86
N GLY A 214 4.00 6.49 30.67
CA GLY A 214 4.48 7.37 31.74
C GLY A 214 5.75 6.89 32.47
N ARG A 215 6.29 5.71 32.11
CA ARG A 215 7.51 5.12 32.70
C ARG A 215 8.78 5.89 32.34
N TRP A 216 8.78 6.59 31.21
CA TRP A 216 9.93 7.37 30.75
C TRP A 216 10.48 8.33 31.82
N LYS A 217 9.62 8.91 32.65
CA LYS A 217 10.00 9.82 33.73
C LYS A 217 10.88 9.16 34.79
N LEU A 218 10.69 7.87 35.06
CA LEU A 218 11.50 7.13 36.02
C LEU A 218 12.84 6.73 35.42
N ILE A 219 12.83 6.29 34.15
CA ILE A 219 14.03 5.94 33.40
C ILE A 219 14.96 7.15 33.29
N GLU A 220 14.41 8.32 32.95
CA GLU A 220 15.16 9.57 32.86
C GLU A 220 15.84 9.94 34.19
N LYS A 221 15.13 9.82 35.32
CA LYS A 221 15.68 10.08 36.65
C LYS A 221 16.78 9.09 37.04
N GLU A 222 16.57 7.79 36.76
CA GLU A 222 17.55 6.75 37.06
C GLU A 222 18.81 6.86 36.20
N LEU A 223 18.67 7.20 34.91
CA LEU A 223 19.81 7.45 34.03
C LEU A 223 20.59 8.70 34.49
N ALA A 224 19.89 9.78 34.82
CA ALA A 224 20.52 11.00 35.33
C ALA A 224 21.25 10.77 36.66
N LYS A 225 20.67 9.98 37.58
CA LYS A 225 21.31 9.62 38.85
C LYS A 225 22.60 8.80 38.67
N ARG A 226 22.72 8.09 37.55
CA ARG A 226 23.89 7.25 37.21
C ARG A 226 24.85 7.94 36.24
N ASP A 227 24.65 9.24 35.97
CA ASP A 227 25.42 10.02 35.00
C ASP A 227 25.45 9.38 33.59
N LEU A 228 24.37 8.66 33.22
CA LEU A 228 24.21 8.05 31.90
C LEU A 228 23.43 8.98 30.94
N PRO A 229 23.69 8.95 29.62
CA PRO A 229 22.96 9.74 28.65
C PRO A 229 21.49 9.33 28.55
N VAL A 230 20.57 10.28 28.77
CA VAL A 230 19.11 10.07 28.68
C VAL A 230 18.66 9.79 27.24
N THR A 231 19.25 10.49 26.26
CA THR A 231 18.98 10.24 24.84
C THR A 231 20.27 10.37 24.03
N GLY A 232 20.49 9.43 23.10
CA GLY A 232 21.68 9.42 22.26
C GLY A 232 22.91 8.94 23.03
N HIS A 233 24.09 9.42 22.60
CA HIS A 233 25.38 8.85 23.02
C HIS A 233 26.23 9.86 23.80
N ALA A 234 25.64 10.91 24.40
CA ALA A 234 26.34 11.96 25.16
C ALA A 234 27.51 12.67 24.43
N GLY A 235 27.61 12.54 23.09
CA GLY A 235 28.78 13.03 22.35
C GLY A 235 30.04 12.19 22.57
N LEU A 236 29.93 11.00 23.14
CA LEU A 236 31.02 10.04 23.21
C LEU A 236 31.42 9.64 21.79
N GLU A 237 32.73 9.71 21.53
CA GLU A 237 33.28 9.34 20.24
C GLU A 237 33.16 7.84 20.00
N LYS A 238 33.21 7.45 18.73
CA LYS A 238 33.29 6.05 18.36
C LYS A 238 34.61 5.47 18.86
N HIS A 239 34.63 4.16 19.07
CA HIS A 239 35.84 3.42 19.39
C HIS A 239 36.95 3.68 18.35
N ARG A 240 38.10 4.20 18.81
CA ARG A 240 39.26 4.57 17.97
C ARG A 240 40.36 3.50 17.92
N GLU A 241 40.30 2.48 18.78
CA GLU A 241 41.39 1.51 18.86
C GLU A 241 41.48 0.66 17.58
N ALA A 242 40.34 0.37 16.94
CA ALA A 242 40.33 -0.30 15.64
C ALA A 242 41.00 0.54 14.53
N SER A 243 40.78 1.87 14.52
CA SER A 243 41.47 2.76 13.58
C SER A 243 42.97 2.83 13.86
N TRP A 244 43.39 2.80 15.13
CA TRP A 244 44.81 2.80 15.49
C TRP A 244 45.53 1.52 15.05
N VAL A 245 44.88 0.35 15.20
CA VAL A 245 45.44 -0.93 14.75
C VAL A 245 45.57 -1.00 13.22
N GLN A 246 44.67 -0.35 12.47
CA GLN A 246 44.74 -0.27 11.00
C GLN A 246 45.63 0.87 10.47
N GLY A 247 46.31 1.62 11.35
CA GLY A 247 47.21 2.71 10.94
C GLY A 247 46.50 3.97 10.47
N GLY A 248 45.25 4.19 10.86
CA GLY A 248 44.53 5.44 10.62
C GLY A 248 44.98 6.53 11.59
N LEU A 249 45.52 7.62 11.05
CA LEU A 249 45.72 8.92 11.71
C LEU A 249 44.36 9.54 12.11
#